data_AF-A0A392M081-F1
#
_entry.id   AF-A0A392M081-F1
#
_cell.length_a   1.000
_cell.length_b   1.000
_cell.length_c   1.000
_cell.angle_alpha   90.00
_cell.angle_beta   90.00
_cell.angle_gamma   90.00
#
_symmetry.space_group_name_H-M   'P 1'
#
loop_
_entity.id
_entity.type
_entity.pdbx_description
1 polymer ?
#
loop_
_entity_poly.entity_id
_entity_poly.type
_entity_poly.pdbx_seq_one_letter_code
_entity_poly.pdbx_strand_id
1 'polypeptide(L)'
;MLQMMLTFLTLDGKGGTVGGGYINNSVNVGSIYLDAEEQWVLSNEDIVEDDDVDLESVVMHQIGHLLGLKHSFVKEAIMYPIVLQEKKIELVNVDDLQRIRKIYGVNT
;
A
#
# COMPACT_ATOMS: atom_id res chain seq x y z
N MET A 1 13.04 3.90 17.10
CA MET A 1 12.13 4.37 16.04
C MET A 1 12.28 3.38 14.89
N LEU A 2 11.18 2.86 14.34
CA LEU A 2 11.21 2.04 13.12
C LEU A 2 11.65 2.96 11.96
N GLN A 3 12.70 2.60 11.23
CA GLN A 3 13.05 3.26 9.98
C GLN A 3 12.31 2.57 8.84
N MET A 4 11.78 3.36 7.90
CA MET A 4 11.16 2.85 6.67
C MET A 4 12.03 3.21 5.48
N MET A 5 12.31 2.22 4.63
CA MET A 5 13.00 2.40 3.36
C MET A 5 12.03 2.09 2.20
N LEU A 6 11.98 2.97 1.21
CA LEU A 6 11.23 2.77 -0.03
C LEU A 6 12.22 2.67 -1.19
N THR A 7 12.08 1.64 -2.02
CA THR A 7 12.94 1.44 -3.20
C THR A 7 12.09 1.06 -4.42
N PHE A 8 12.60 1.37 -5.61
CA PHE A 8 12.03 0.85 -6.86
C PHE A 8 12.93 -0.27 -7.38
N LEU A 9 12.34 -1.41 -7.75
CA LEU A 9 13.01 -2.59 -8.29
C LEU A 9 12.36 -2.98 -9.62
N THR A 10 13.10 -3.62 -10.52
CA THR A 10 12.51 -4.33 -11.66
C THR A 10 11.94 -5.66 -11.16
N LEU A 11 10.63 -5.89 -11.35
CA LEU A 11 9.98 -7.14 -10.94
C LEU A 11 9.56 -7.99 -12.14
N ASP A 12 8.32 -7.87 -12.61
CA ASP A 12 7.71 -8.76 -13.61
C ASP A 12 7.20 -8.02 -14.86
N GLY A 13 7.49 -6.73 -14.96
CA GLY A 13 7.06 -5.88 -16.06
C GLY A 13 5.66 -5.33 -15.84
N LYS A 14 5.23 -4.51 -16.79
CA LYS A 14 4.00 -3.70 -16.70
C LYS A 14 2.72 -4.53 -16.48
N GLY A 15 1.87 -4.08 -15.56
CA GLY A 15 0.54 -4.62 -15.27
C GLY A 15 0.56 -5.86 -14.37
N GLY A 16 1.70 -6.14 -13.73
CA GLY A 16 1.93 -7.31 -12.91
C GLY A 16 1.93 -7.00 -11.42
N THR A 17 3.00 -7.40 -10.76
CA THR A 17 3.20 -7.20 -9.32
C THR A 17 3.65 -5.76 -9.07
N VAL A 18 2.75 -4.93 -8.53
CA VAL A 18 3.09 -3.51 -8.28
C VAL A 18 4.11 -3.28 -7.15
N GLY A 19 4.33 -4.27 -6.29
CA GLY A 19 5.29 -4.16 -5.18
C GLY A 19 4.93 -5.00 -3.96
N GLY A 20 5.65 -4.75 -2.86
CA GLY A 20 5.48 -5.46 -1.59
C GLY A 20 6.23 -4.80 -0.45
N GLY A 21 6.13 -5.39 0.74
CA GLY A 21 6.87 -4.93 1.90
C GLY A 21 7.16 -6.01 2.93
N TYR A 22 8.17 -5.77 3.76
CA TYR A 22 8.56 -6.66 4.86
C TYR A 22 9.22 -5.90 6.01
N ILE A 23 9.25 -6.50 7.19
CA ILE A 23 9.92 -5.97 8.38
C ILE A 23 11.13 -6.83 8.70
N ASN A 24 12.30 -6.21 8.79
CA ASN A 24 13.50 -6.83 9.36
C ASN A 24 13.60 -6.47 10.85
N ASN A 25 13.07 -7.36 11.70
CA ASN A 25 13.03 -7.18 13.16
C ASN A 25 14.43 -7.14 13.80
N SER A 26 15.43 -7.75 13.19
CA SER A 26 16.81 -7.77 13.72
C SER A 26 17.48 -6.40 13.68
N VAL A 27 17.05 -5.53 12.77
CA VAL A 27 17.57 -4.16 12.62
C VAL A 27 16.49 -3.08 12.77
N ASN A 28 15.26 -3.47 13.07
CA ASN A 28 14.11 -2.58 13.22
C ASN A 28 13.89 -1.65 12.01
N VAL A 29 13.91 -2.25 10.81
CA VAL A 29 13.69 -1.56 9.53
C VAL A 29 12.51 -2.20 8.82
N GLY A 30 11.53 -1.37 8.41
CA GLY A 30 10.50 -1.71 7.44
C GLY A 30 10.98 -1.37 6.03
N SER A 31 10.70 -2.24 5.06
CA SER A 31 11.07 -2.02 3.66
C SER A 31 9.84 -2.15 2.78
N ILE A 32 9.66 -1.19 1.88
CA ILE A 32 8.69 -1.23 0.79
C ILE A 32 9.50 -1.23 -0.51
N TYR A 33 9.14 -2.12 -1.42
CA TYR A 33 9.63 -2.08 -2.79
C TYR A 33 8.46 -1.96 -3.74
N LEU A 34 8.63 -1.15 -4.78
CA LEU A 34 7.67 -0.91 -5.85
C LEU A 34 8.28 -1.35 -7.17
N ASP A 35 7.46 -1.85 -8.10
CA ASP A 35 7.96 -2.16 -9.43
C ASP A 35 8.24 -0.87 -10.21
N ALA A 36 9.49 -0.70 -10.65
CA ALA A 36 9.94 0.43 -11.44
C ALA A 36 9.33 0.47 -12.85
N GLU A 37 8.73 -0.63 -13.30
CA GLU A 37 8.20 -0.79 -14.66
C GLU A 37 6.72 -0.39 -14.80
N GLU A 38 6.04 -0.09 -13.69
CA GLU A 38 4.65 0.39 -13.69
C GLU A 38 4.53 1.88 -14.03
N GLN A 39 3.39 2.30 -14.58
CA GLN A 39 3.10 3.72 -14.82
C GLN A 39 2.54 4.37 -13.56
N TRP A 40 3.43 4.88 -12.72
CA TRP A 40 3.05 5.51 -11.46
C TRP A 40 2.46 6.90 -11.67
N VAL A 41 1.26 7.12 -11.15
CA VAL A 41 0.61 8.45 -11.07
C VAL A 41 0.37 8.85 -9.63
N LEU A 42 0.32 10.16 -9.36
CA LEU A 42 0.03 10.69 -8.03
C LEU A 42 -1.49 10.87 -7.80
N SER A 43 -1.89 10.92 -6.54
CA SER A 43 -3.28 11.08 -6.11
C SER A 43 -4.00 12.31 -6.68
N ASN A 44 -3.27 13.37 -6.99
CA ASN A 44 -3.79 14.61 -7.55
C ASN A 44 -3.82 14.60 -9.09
N GLU A 45 -3.29 13.56 -9.72
CA GLU A 45 -3.32 13.33 -11.17
C GLU A 45 -4.45 12.37 -11.48
N ASP A 46 -5.32 12.70 -12.44
CA ASP A 46 -6.36 11.76 -12.86
C ASP A 46 -5.72 10.48 -13.42
N ILE A 47 -6.28 9.32 -13.10
CA ILE A 47 -5.93 8.06 -13.76
C ILE A 47 -6.56 8.15 -15.14
N VAL A 48 -5.73 8.37 -16.17
CA VAL A 48 -6.20 8.67 -17.53
C VAL A 48 -6.10 7.44 -18.41
N GLU A 49 -5.10 6.59 -18.18
CA GLU A 49 -4.82 5.40 -18.98
C GLU A 49 -5.09 4.12 -18.18
N ASP A 50 -5.41 3.03 -18.89
CA ASP A 50 -5.77 1.74 -18.26
C ASP A 50 -4.62 1.12 -17.44
N ASP A 51 -3.39 1.54 -17.71
CA ASP A 51 -2.14 1.09 -17.10
C ASP A 51 -1.60 2.01 -16.00
N ASP A 52 -2.26 3.13 -15.72
CA ASP A 52 -1.89 4.02 -14.63
C ASP A 52 -2.09 3.34 -13.27
N VAL A 53 -1.10 3.47 -12.39
CA VAL A 53 -1.07 2.88 -11.05
C VAL A 53 -0.94 3.99 -10.02
N ASP A 54 -1.94 4.13 -9.15
CA ASP A 54 -1.92 5.12 -8.07
C ASP A 54 -0.86 4.77 -7.02
N LEU A 55 0.22 5.56 -7.02
CA LEU A 55 1.36 5.40 -6.13
C LEU A 55 0.96 5.48 -4.66
N GLU A 56 0.07 6.41 -4.30
CA GLU A 56 -0.30 6.63 -2.91
C GLU A 56 -1.12 5.47 -2.36
N SER A 57 -2.07 4.97 -3.14
CA SER A 57 -2.87 3.80 -2.77
C SER A 57 -1.98 2.57 -2.54
N VAL A 58 -1.01 2.31 -3.43
CA VAL A 58 -0.09 1.16 -3.29
C VAL A 58 0.82 1.34 -2.09
N VAL A 59 1.45 2.51 -1.91
CA VAL A 59 2.33 2.76 -0.76
C VAL A 59 1.55 2.66 0.55
N MET A 60 0.33 3.19 0.62
CA MET A 60 -0.52 3.09 1.80
C MET A 60 -0.86 1.63 2.13
N HIS A 61 -1.15 0.80 1.10
CA HIS A 61 -1.35 -0.64 1.27
C HIS A 61 -0.12 -1.32 1.88
N GLN A 62 1.08 -1.01 1.37
CA GLN A 62 2.32 -1.59 1.90
C GLN A 62 2.64 -1.10 3.32
N ILE A 63 2.36 0.16 3.63
CA ILE A 63 2.45 0.68 5.00
C ILE A 63 1.49 -0.09 5.93
N GLY A 64 0.26 -0.39 5.47
CA GLY A 64 -0.68 -1.22 6.22
C GLY A 64 -0.10 -2.59 6.59
N HIS A 65 0.62 -3.23 5.66
CA HIS A 65 1.36 -4.47 5.96
C HIS A 65 2.48 -4.27 6.99
N LEU A 66 3.26 -3.19 6.89
CA LEU A 66 4.29 -2.87 7.91
C LEU A 66 3.67 -2.59 9.29
N LEU A 67 2.43 -2.13 9.34
CA LEU A 67 1.66 -1.93 10.57
C LEU A 67 0.90 -3.21 11.03
N GLY A 68 1.09 -4.34 10.34
CA GLY A 68 0.53 -5.64 10.71
C GLY A 68 -0.87 -5.92 10.18
N LEU A 69 -1.42 -5.09 9.30
CA LEU A 69 -2.65 -5.41 8.58
C LEU A 69 -2.40 -6.50 7.54
N LYS A 70 -3.35 -7.43 7.43
CA LYS A 70 -3.40 -8.42 6.33
C LYS A 70 -4.35 -7.92 5.24
N HIS A 71 -4.39 -8.60 4.10
CA HIS A 71 -5.37 -8.30 3.08
C HIS A 71 -6.81 -8.25 3.63
N SER A 72 -7.61 -7.34 3.07
CA SER A 72 -9.06 -7.26 3.25
C SER A 72 -9.77 -7.91 2.07
N PHE A 73 -10.99 -8.40 2.31
CA PHE A 73 -11.91 -8.80 1.25
C PHE A 73 -12.88 -7.68 0.84
N VAL A 74 -12.85 -6.54 1.53
CA VAL A 74 -13.67 -5.35 1.22
C VAL A 74 -12.99 -4.61 0.07
N LYS A 75 -13.69 -4.47 -1.07
CA LYS A 75 -13.11 -3.93 -2.30
C LYS A 75 -12.64 -2.47 -2.13
N GLU A 76 -13.37 -1.72 -1.33
CA GLU A 76 -13.12 -0.30 -1.03
C GLU A 76 -12.05 -0.11 0.06
N ALA A 77 -11.51 -1.19 0.65
CA ALA A 77 -10.44 -1.09 1.63
C ALA A 77 -9.10 -0.85 0.93
N ILE A 78 -8.22 -0.12 1.61
CA ILE A 78 -6.82 0.05 1.23
C ILE A 78 -6.16 -1.32 1.16
N MET A 79 -6.43 -2.18 2.16
CA MET A 79 -5.83 -3.51 2.23
C MET A 79 -6.45 -4.53 1.26
N TYR A 80 -7.33 -4.13 0.34
CA TYR A 80 -7.77 -5.02 -0.74
C TYR A 80 -6.57 -5.36 -1.65
N PRO A 81 -6.31 -6.64 -1.97
CA PRO A 81 -5.04 -7.06 -2.60
C PRO A 81 -4.91 -6.74 -4.09
N ILE A 82 -5.95 -6.19 -4.72
CA ILE A 82 -5.95 -5.86 -6.15
C ILE A 82 -5.97 -4.34 -6.27
N VAL A 83 -5.02 -3.80 -7.05
CA VAL A 83 -5.01 -2.39 -7.43
C VAL A 83 -6.19 -2.13 -8.37
N LEU A 84 -6.98 -1.11 -8.03
CA LEU A 84 -8.12 -0.69 -8.82
C LEU A 84 -7.84 0.71 -9.34
N GLN A 85 -8.45 1.07 -10.48
CA GLN A 85 -8.40 2.42 -11.05
C GLN A 85 -9.12 3.46 -10.16
N GLU A 86 -9.83 3.03 -9.12
CA GLU A 86 -10.42 3.93 -8.13
C GLU A 86 -9.34 4.34 -7.11
N LYS A 87 -9.07 5.64 -6.98
CA LYS A 87 -8.17 6.18 -5.96
C LYS A 87 -8.67 5.84 -4.56
N LYS A 88 -7.79 5.31 -3.72
CA LYS A 88 -8.08 4.94 -2.32
C LYS A 88 -7.15 5.70 -1.38
N ILE A 89 -7.35 7.01 -1.25
CA ILE A 89 -6.42 7.84 -0.46
C ILE A 89 -7.04 8.26 0.88
N GLU A 90 -8.36 8.18 1.00
CA GLU A 90 -9.01 8.47 2.28
C GLU A 90 -9.24 7.15 3.05
N LEU A 91 -8.73 7.08 4.30
CA LEU A 91 -8.98 6.02 5.28
C LEU A 91 -10.48 5.95 5.73
N VAL A 92 -11.42 6.29 4.85
CA VAL A 92 -12.87 6.26 5.12
C VAL A 92 -13.37 4.83 5.23
N ASN A 93 -12.59 3.84 4.76
CA ASN A 93 -13.01 2.46 4.92
C ASN A 93 -13.00 2.05 6.39
N VAL A 94 -14.19 1.75 6.89
CA VAL A 94 -14.43 1.29 8.26
C VAL A 94 -13.64 0.02 8.59
N ASP A 95 -13.34 -0.85 7.61
CA ASP A 95 -12.58 -2.09 7.80
C ASP A 95 -11.14 -1.81 8.26
N ASP A 96 -10.37 -1.05 7.48
CA ASP A 96 -8.96 -0.77 7.80
C ASP A 96 -8.84 -0.03 9.13
N LEU A 97 -9.74 0.94 9.38
CA LEU A 97 -9.77 1.71 10.62
C LEU A 97 -10.09 0.86 11.84
N GLN A 98 -11.07 -0.05 11.76
CA GLN A 98 -11.39 -0.95 12.87
C GLN A 98 -10.26 -1.95 13.13
N ARG A 99 -9.63 -2.45 12.07
CA ARG A 99 -8.57 -3.46 12.17
C ARG A 99 -7.28 -2.87 12.71
N ILE A 100 -6.89 -1.66 12.31
CA ILE A 100 -5.70 -1.00 12.86
C ILE A 100 -5.89 -0.63 14.33
N ARG A 101 -7.10 -0.17 14.72
CA ARG A 101 -7.48 0.08 16.12
C ARG A 101 -7.45 -1.19 16.96
N LYS A 102 -7.72 -2.36 16.38
CA LYS A 102 -7.61 -3.64 17.09
C LYS A 102 -6.14 -4.02 17.39
N ILE A 103 -5.19 -3.59 16.55
CA ILE A 103 -3.75 -3.87 16.74
C ILE A 103 -3.16 -2.91 17.79
N TYR A 104 -3.43 -1.61 17.67
CA TYR A 104 -2.76 -0.59 18.47
C TYR A 104 -3.62 0.07 19.55
N GLY A 105 -4.91 -0.26 19.62
CA GLY A 105 -5.88 0.40 20.50
C GLY A 105 -6.37 1.73 19.96
N VAL A 106 -7.20 2.40 20.77
CA VAL A 106 -7.60 3.80 20.55
C VAL A 106 -6.94 4.61 21.64
N ASN A 107 -6.05 5.53 21.29
CA ASN A 107 -5.72 6.62 22.21
C ASN A 107 -6.91 7.58 22.17
N THR A 108 -7.81 7.44 23.14
CA THR A 108 -8.86 8.42 23.42
C THR A 108 -8.29 9.65 24.10
#